data_AF-A0A4Q3TSJ5-F1
#
_entry.id   AF-A0A4Q3TSJ5-F1
#
_cell.length_a   1.000
_cell.length_b   1.000
_cell.length_c   1.000
_cell.angle_alpha   90.00
_cell.angle_beta   90.00
_cell.angle_gamma   90.00
#
_symmetry.space_group_name_H-M   'P 1'
#
loop_
_entity.id
_entity.type
_entity.pdbx_description
1 polymer ?
#
loop_
_entity_poly.entity_id
_entity_poly.type
_entity_poly.pdbx_seq_one_letter_code
_entity_poly.pdbx_strand_id
1 'polypeptide(L)'
;MASAYTPGLTVSGDIVVRRVRRLPIKGQVLVAPGDRVSPETVVAQAQLPGILQTVRMSEKLGIEPKEVPGMVNVKPGDPVEKEQVLAETKGILGFFKQRVTSDFAGTVEEVSEITGSILIREPSSPVDVTAYLQGVVAEVMPDEGAIVETRGAMVQGIFGVGGERQGTIRVAVGSKDEALDARHILDSDKGMILV
;
A
#
# COMPACT_ATOMS: atom_id res chain seq x y z
N MET A 1 -28.99 20.18 16.34
CA MET A 1 -28.49 20.69 15.06
C MET A 1 -26.97 20.64 15.13
N ALA A 2 -26.34 19.64 14.51
CA ALA A 2 -24.89 19.56 14.45
C ALA A 2 -24.41 20.53 13.35
N SER A 3 -23.83 21.67 13.72
CA SER A 3 -23.13 22.51 12.75
C SER A 3 -21.80 21.84 12.44
N ALA A 4 -21.70 21.21 11.27
CA ALA A 4 -20.41 20.74 10.77
C ALA A 4 -19.51 21.97 10.58
N TYR A 5 -18.43 22.05 11.34
CA TYR A 5 -17.36 23.00 11.10
C TYR A 5 -16.88 22.79 9.66
N THR A 6 -17.09 23.77 8.79
CA THR A 6 -16.62 23.76 7.42
C THR A 6 -15.41 24.69 7.38
N PRO A 7 -14.17 24.16 7.42
CA PRO A 7 -12.99 24.96 7.11
C PRO A 7 -13.23 25.66 5.77
N GLY A 8 -12.76 26.91 5.63
CA GLY A 8 -12.94 27.67 4.40
C GLY A 8 -12.45 26.86 3.21
N LEU A 9 -13.38 26.42 2.36
CA LEU A 9 -13.05 25.73 1.11
C LEU A 9 -12.30 26.72 0.22
N THR A 10 -11.18 26.28 -0.33
CA THR A 10 -10.40 27.12 -1.23
C THR A 10 -10.93 26.99 -2.65
N VAL A 11 -11.38 28.11 -3.22
CA VAL A 11 -11.61 28.27 -4.66
C VAL A 11 -10.78 29.45 -5.12
N SER A 12 -9.80 29.20 -5.98
CA SER A 12 -8.96 30.25 -6.59
C SER A 12 -8.73 29.96 -8.06
N GLY A 13 -8.82 30.99 -8.90
CA GLY A 13 -8.47 30.90 -10.32
C GLY A 13 -6.96 30.88 -10.56
N ASP A 14 -6.17 31.35 -9.61
CA ASP A 14 -4.71 31.39 -9.68
C ASP A 14 -4.11 31.29 -8.27
N ILE A 15 -3.46 30.17 -7.99
CA ILE A 15 -2.77 29.91 -6.73
C ILE A 15 -1.58 28.99 -6.96
N VAL A 16 -0.56 29.13 -6.11
CA VAL A 16 0.52 28.15 -6.01
C VAL A 16 0.03 26.98 -5.16
N VAL A 17 -0.13 25.83 -5.80
CA VAL A 17 -0.53 24.57 -5.18
C VAL A 17 0.72 23.78 -4.83
N ARG A 18 0.90 23.51 -3.54
CA ARG A 18 1.93 22.59 -3.04
C ARG A 18 1.28 21.28 -2.58
N ARG A 19 1.84 20.15 -2.99
CA ARG A 19 1.40 18.82 -2.55
C ARG A 19 2.57 18.03 -2.04
N VAL A 20 2.42 17.59 -0.80
CA VAL A 20 3.35 16.68 -0.14
C VAL A 20 3.09 15.27 -0.70
N ARG A 21 4.13 14.67 -1.25
CA ARG A 21 4.14 13.31 -1.78
C ARG A 21 5.07 12.50 -0.89
N ARG A 22 4.49 11.77 0.08
CA ARG A 22 5.21 11.10 1.16
C ARG A 22 4.95 9.60 1.13
N LEU A 23 6.03 8.83 1.26
CA LEU A 23 6.01 7.38 1.42
C LEU A 23 5.39 6.99 2.78
N PRO A 24 4.72 5.83 2.86
CA PRO A 24 4.17 5.32 4.11
C PRO A 24 5.25 4.82 5.09
N ILE A 25 6.45 4.56 4.59
CA ILE A 25 7.64 4.13 5.34
C ILE A 25 8.88 4.79 4.75
N LYS A 26 10.01 4.71 5.45
CA LYS A 26 11.29 5.19 4.89
C LYS A 26 11.65 4.42 3.62
N GLY A 27 12.19 5.12 2.64
CA GLY A 27 12.61 4.60 1.35
C GLY A 27 13.62 5.51 0.67
N GLN A 28 13.54 5.62 -0.65
CA GLN A 28 14.44 6.41 -1.47
C GLN A 28 13.66 7.49 -2.22
N VAL A 29 14.16 8.72 -2.18
CA VAL A 29 13.66 9.81 -3.03
C VAL A 29 14.41 9.77 -4.36
N LEU A 30 13.67 9.85 -5.47
CA LEU A 30 14.18 9.66 -6.83
C LEU A 30 14.32 10.97 -7.62
N VAL A 31 13.94 12.09 -7.01
CA VAL A 31 13.96 13.43 -7.61
C VAL A 31 14.75 14.42 -6.75
N ALA A 32 15.17 15.53 -7.35
CA ALA A 32 15.87 16.63 -6.72
C ALA A 32 15.06 17.93 -6.77
N PRO A 33 15.32 18.90 -5.87
CA PRO A 33 14.73 20.23 -5.98
C PRO A 33 15.02 20.88 -7.34
N GLY A 34 13.99 21.44 -7.96
CA GLY A 34 14.04 22.06 -9.29
C GLY A 34 13.67 21.12 -10.44
N ASP A 35 13.54 19.81 -10.21
CA ASP A 35 13.14 18.86 -11.25
C ASP A 35 11.72 19.14 -11.73
N ARG A 36 11.52 19.05 -13.05
CA ARG A 36 10.19 19.09 -13.67
C ARG A 36 9.60 17.69 -13.69
N VAL A 37 8.38 17.56 -13.21
CA VAL A 37 7.69 16.27 -13.08
C VAL A 37 6.36 16.29 -13.82
N SER A 38 6.02 15.16 -14.43
CA SER A 38 4.66 14.86 -14.87
C SER A 38 3.89 14.15 -13.75
N PRO A 39 2.56 14.13 -13.77
CA PRO A 39 1.77 13.54 -12.68
C PRO A 39 2.09 12.07 -12.35
N GLU A 40 2.52 11.29 -13.34
CA GLU A 40 2.92 9.88 -13.25
C GLU A 40 4.39 9.67 -12.88
N THR A 41 5.20 10.73 -12.82
CA THR A 41 6.61 10.64 -12.41
C THR A 41 6.68 10.10 -10.98
N VAL A 42 7.43 9.01 -10.77
CA VAL A 42 7.69 8.47 -9.43
C VAL A 42 8.68 9.38 -8.72
N VAL A 43 8.26 10.00 -7.62
CA VAL A 43 9.11 10.92 -6.85
C VAL A 43 9.85 10.21 -5.73
N ALA A 44 9.30 9.11 -5.21
CA ALA A 44 9.93 8.31 -4.19
C ALA A 44 9.39 6.87 -4.22
N GLN A 45 10.21 5.93 -3.77
CA GLN A 45 9.90 4.50 -3.73
C GLN A 45 10.37 3.88 -2.41
N ALA A 46 9.64 2.90 -1.88
CA ALA A 46 10.07 2.08 -0.75
C ALA A 46 9.72 0.58 -0.96
N GLN A 47 10.25 -0.28 -0.10
CA GLN A 47 9.90 -1.70 -0.04
C GLN A 47 9.05 -1.95 1.20
N LEU A 48 7.74 -2.12 1.02
CA LEU A 48 6.84 -2.47 2.10
C LEU A 48 7.17 -3.90 2.57
N PRO A 49 7.43 -4.10 3.88
CA PRO A 49 7.60 -5.44 4.42
C PRO A 49 6.37 -6.29 4.08
N GLY A 50 6.60 -7.51 3.63
CA GLY A 50 5.51 -8.45 3.40
C GLY A 50 4.77 -8.75 4.70
N ILE A 51 3.54 -9.26 4.56
CA ILE A 51 2.70 -9.60 5.71
C ILE A 51 3.40 -10.70 6.52
N LEU A 52 3.37 -10.57 7.86
CA LEU A 52 3.84 -11.61 8.75
C LEU A 52 2.73 -12.65 8.92
N GLN A 53 2.99 -13.86 8.46
CA GLN A 53 2.09 -14.99 8.57
C GLN A 53 2.52 -15.89 9.74
N THR A 54 1.54 -16.37 10.50
CA THR A 54 1.78 -17.20 11.67
C THR A 54 1.30 -18.62 11.44
N VAL A 55 2.22 -19.58 11.44
CA VAL A 55 1.90 -21.00 11.41
C VAL A 55 1.99 -21.56 12.83
N ARG A 56 0.83 -21.88 13.43
CA ARG A 56 0.73 -22.37 14.81
C ARG A 56 1.10 -23.84 14.91
N MET A 57 2.40 -24.13 15.04
CA MET A 57 2.94 -25.49 14.98
C MET A 57 2.51 -26.33 16.19
N SER A 58 2.58 -25.79 17.40
CA SER A 58 2.18 -26.48 18.64
C SER A 58 0.73 -26.96 18.57
N GLU A 59 -0.19 -26.09 18.14
CA GLU A 59 -1.60 -26.44 17.93
C GLU A 59 -1.78 -27.50 16.84
N LYS A 60 -1.09 -27.34 15.70
CA LYS A 60 -1.20 -28.29 14.59
C LYS A 60 -0.61 -29.66 14.92
N LEU A 61 0.47 -29.73 15.71
CA LEU A 61 1.18 -30.97 16.06
C LEU A 61 0.74 -31.58 17.40
N GLY A 62 0.02 -30.83 18.24
CA GLY A 62 -0.38 -31.26 19.59
C GLY A 62 0.80 -31.40 20.56
N ILE A 63 1.81 -30.55 20.45
CA ILE A 63 3.04 -30.57 21.27
C ILE A 63 3.20 -29.30 22.10
N GLU A 64 4.08 -29.32 23.11
CA GLU A 64 4.40 -28.10 23.85
C GLU A 64 5.16 -27.09 22.97
N PRO A 65 4.93 -25.77 23.15
CA PRO A 65 5.67 -24.73 22.43
C PRO A 65 7.19 -24.90 22.40
N LYS A 66 7.77 -25.36 23.52
CA LYS A 66 9.22 -25.56 23.67
C LYS A 66 9.78 -26.70 22.82
N GLU A 67 8.94 -27.62 22.37
CA GLU A 67 9.33 -28.76 21.55
C GLU A 67 9.36 -28.40 20.06
N VAL A 68 8.68 -27.32 19.66
CA VAL A 68 8.56 -26.89 18.26
C VAL A 68 9.92 -26.69 17.57
N PRO A 69 10.90 -25.95 18.12
CA PRO A 69 12.19 -25.76 17.46
C PRO A 69 12.94 -27.06 17.13
N GLY A 70 12.71 -28.13 17.90
CA GLY A 70 13.33 -29.44 17.68
C GLY A 70 12.62 -30.34 16.66
N MET A 71 11.43 -29.94 16.20
CA MET A 71 10.57 -30.74 15.32
C MET A 71 10.39 -30.12 13.92
N VAL A 72 10.81 -28.88 13.73
CA VAL A 72 10.69 -28.17 12.45
C VAL A 72 11.88 -28.44 11.53
N ASN A 73 11.62 -28.45 10.23
CA ASN A 73 12.62 -28.68 9.17
C ASN A 73 13.20 -27.37 8.60
N VAL A 74 12.86 -26.23 9.19
CA VAL A 74 13.24 -24.88 8.74
C VAL A 74 13.80 -24.07 9.90
N LYS A 75 14.67 -23.10 9.61
CA LYS A 75 15.24 -22.16 10.59
C LYS A 75 15.05 -20.71 10.11
N PRO A 76 15.19 -19.70 11.00
CA PRO A 76 15.17 -18.29 10.60
C PRO A 76 16.14 -18.01 9.44
N GLY A 77 15.66 -17.29 8.43
CA GLY A 77 16.36 -16.98 7.19
C GLY A 77 16.12 -17.97 6.04
N ASP A 78 15.52 -19.14 6.29
CA ASP A 78 15.22 -20.09 5.22
C ASP A 78 14.05 -19.60 4.35
N PRO A 79 14.12 -19.78 3.02
CA PRO A 79 12.97 -19.56 2.15
C PRO A 79 11.94 -20.69 2.34
N VAL A 80 10.67 -20.32 2.20
CA VAL A 80 9.52 -21.23 2.29
C VAL A 80 8.63 -21.03 1.08
N GLU A 81 8.25 -22.13 0.42
CA GLU A 81 7.22 -22.14 -0.61
C GLU A 81 5.85 -22.53 -0.04
N LYS A 82 4.79 -22.16 -0.76
CA LYS A 82 3.45 -22.65 -0.45
C LYS A 82 3.42 -24.17 -0.55
N GLU A 83 2.73 -24.83 0.37
CA GLU A 83 2.65 -26.29 0.55
C GLU A 83 3.96 -26.99 0.97
N GLN A 84 5.06 -26.25 1.19
CA GLN A 84 6.29 -26.81 1.71
C GLN A 84 6.08 -27.41 3.11
N VAL A 85 6.61 -28.61 3.34
CA VAL A 85 6.55 -29.30 4.64
C VAL A 85 7.47 -28.60 5.64
N LEU A 86 6.88 -28.03 6.69
CA LEU A 86 7.57 -27.32 7.77
C LEU A 86 7.95 -28.25 8.93
N ALA A 87 7.18 -29.30 9.17
CA ALA A 87 7.47 -30.34 10.16
C ALA A 87 6.81 -31.67 9.79
N GLU A 88 7.42 -32.77 10.21
CA GLU A 88 6.88 -34.13 10.09
C GLU A 88 7.09 -34.91 11.39
N THR A 89 6.02 -35.50 11.95
CA THR A 89 6.15 -36.32 13.17
C THR A 89 6.68 -37.72 12.86
N LYS A 90 7.48 -38.26 13.77
CA LYS A 90 7.90 -39.66 13.74
C LYS A 90 6.76 -40.52 14.29
N GLY A 91 5.88 -41.00 13.41
CA GLY A 91 4.77 -41.89 13.78
C GLY A 91 5.23 -43.24 14.37
N ILE A 92 4.30 -43.96 15.00
CA ILE A 92 4.56 -45.29 15.57
C ILE A 92 4.80 -46.28 14.42
N LEU A 93 5.99 -46.88 14.35
CA LEU A 93 6.40 -47.81 13.28
C LEU A 93 6.28 -47.22 11.85
N GLY A 94 6.33 -45.89 11.71
CA GLY A 94 6.21 -45.20 10.42
C GLY A 94 4.78 -44.98 9.92
N PHE A 95 3.77 -45.47 10.64
CA PHE A 95 2.36 -45.22 10.38
C PHE A 95 1.88 -43.96 11.13
N PHE A 96 0.87 -43.26 10.58
CA PHE A 96 0.28 -42.04 11.16
C PHE A 96 1.24 -40.84 11.30
N LYS A 97 2.07 -40.58 10.29
CA LYS A 97 2.86 -39.34 10.25
C LYS A 97 1.96 -38.14 10.03
N GLN A 98 2.08 -37.15 10.90
CA GLN A 98 1.44 -35.86 10.72
C GLN A 98 2.43 -34.93 10.03
N ARG A 99 1.95 -34.24 8.99
CA ARG A 99 2.72 -33.22 8.27
C ARG A 99 2.06 -31.88 8.47
N VAL A 100 2.88 -30.88 8.75
CA VAL A 100 2.44 -29.49 8.73
C VAL A 100 3.12 -28.81 7.57
N THR A 101 2.32 -28.28 6.66
CA THR A 101 2.77 -27.52 5.50
C THR A 101 2.55 -26.03 5.70
N SER A 102 3.30 -25.21 4.97
CA SER A 102 3.05 -23.76 4.88
C SER A 102 1.89 -23.48 3.94
N ASP A 103 0.98 -22.59 4.34
CA ASP A 103 -0.05 -22.03 3.44
C ASP A 103 0.48 -20.81 2.66
N PHE A 104 1.69 -20.34 2.99
CA PHE A 104 2.29 -19.08 2.54
C PHE A 104 3.68 -19.31 1.95
N ALA A 105 4.07 -18.47 1.00
CA ALA A 105 5.45 -18.38 0.53
C ALA A 105 6.14 -17.18 1.16
N GLY A 106 7.43 -17.28 1.48
CA GLY A 106 8.16 -16.22 2.16
C GLY A 106 9.49 -16.66 2.73
N THR A 107 9.95 -15.97 3.76
CA THR A 107 11.16 -16.31 4.53
C THR A 107 10.79 -16.54 5.99
N VAL A 108 11.35 -17.57 6.62
CA VAL A 108 11.17 -17.78 8.07
C VAL A 108 11.81 -16.62 8.81
N GLU A 109 11.02 -15.86 9.54
CA GLU A 109 11.48 -14.77 10.39
C GLU A 109 11.87 -15.27 11.77
N GLU A 110 11.05 -16.17 12.33
CA GLU A 110 11.25 -16.71 13.67
C GLU A 110 10.64 -18.10 13.81
N VAL A 111 11.26 -18.94 14.64
CA VAL A 111 10.65 -20.15 15.20
C VAL A 111 10.56 -19.94 16.70
N SER A 112 9.36 -19.65 17.20
CA SER A 112 9.14 -19.21 18.58
C SER A 112 8.94 -20.40 19.52
N GLU A 113 9.86 -20.58 20.47
CA GLU A 113 9.71 -21.55 21.57
C GLU A 113 8.69 -21.14 22.63
N ILE A 114 8.33 -19.85 22.67
CA ILE A 114 7.36 -19.28 23.63
C ILE A 114 5.94 -19.57 23.16
N THR A 115 5.65 -19.25 21.89
CA THR A 115 4.30 -19.40 21.32
C THR A 115 4.12 -20.73 20.58
N GLY A 116 5.21 -21.42 20.23
CA GLY A 116 5.17 -22.66 19.47
C GLY A 116 4.75 -22.44 18.01
N SER A 117 5.10 -21.28 17.44
CA SER A 117 4.71 -20.87 16.09
C SER A 117 5.94 -20.60 15.22
N ILE A 118 5.78 -20.80 13.90
CA ILE A 118 6.71 -20.30 12.90
C ILE A 118 6.13 -19.02 12.33
N LEU A 119 6.93 -17.96 12.33
CA LEU A 119 6.62 -16.70 11.67
C LEU A 119 7.26 -16.69 10.29
N ILE A 120 6.45 -16.50 9.25
CA ILE A 120 6.90 -16.44 7.85
C ILE A 120 6.58 -15.06 7.33
N ARG A 121 7.60 -14.31 6.90
CA ARG A 121 7.39 -13.04 6.21
C ARG A 121 7.25 -13.27 4.72
N GLU A 122 6.12 -12.84 4.16
CA GLU A 122 5.95 -12.79 2.72
C GLU A 122 6.99 -11.87 2.06
N PRO A 123 7.27 -12.03 0.76
CA PRO A 123 8.15 -11.11 0.04
C PRO A 123 7.70 -9.65 0.17
N SER A 124 8.66 -8.73 0.26
CA SER A 124 8.35 -7.30 0.24
C SER A 124 7.76 -6.87 -1.10
N SER A 125 6.89 -5.86 -1.08
CA SER A 125 6.32 -5.26 -2.29
C SER A 125 6.80 -3.83 -2.49
N PRO A 126 7.12 -3.41 -3.72
CA PRO A 126 7.46 -2.02 -4.00
C PRO A 126 6.24 -1.13 -3.80
N VAL A 127 6.45 0.04 -3.20
CA VAL A 127 5.47 1.12 -3.15
C VAL A 127 6.07 2.37 -3.77
N ASP A 128 5.36 2.90 -4.75
CA ASP A 128 5.74 4.13 -5.45
C ASP A 128 4.78 5.25 -5.05
N VAL A 129 5.34 6.42 -4.82
CA VAL A 129 4.57 7.65 -4.72
C VAL A 129 4.87 8.49 -5.94
N THR A 130 3.83 8.79 -6.71
CA THR A 130 3.93 9.65 -7.90
C THR A 130 3.81 11.13 -7.52
N ALA A 131 4.23 12.00 -8.45
CA ALA A 131 4.17 13.44 -8.30
C ALA A 131 2.73 13.96 -8.15
N TYR A 132 1.74 13.22 -8.70
CA TYR A 132 0.30 13.53 -8.73
C TYR A 132 -0.09 14.78 -9.53
N LEU A 133 0.78 15.77 -9.62
CA LEU A 133 0.62 17.00 -10.40
C LEU A 133 1.74 17.12 -11.40
N GLN A 134 1.44 17.80 -12.51
CA GLN A 134 2.48 18.39 -13.33
C GLN A 134 3.03 19.63 -12.62
N GLY A 135 4.35 19.74 -12.49
CA GLY A 135 4.94 20.85 -11.75
C GLY A 135 6.46 20.77 -11.61
N VAL A 136 6.96 21.41 -10.57
CA VAL A 136 8.37 21.44 -10.19
C VAL A 136 8.51 20.91 -8.77
N VAL A 137 9.57 20.14 -8.50
CA VAL A 137 9.91 19.72 -7.14
C VAL A 137 10.42 20.93 -6.37
N ALA A 138 9.65 21.39 -5.38
CA ALA A 138 10.03 22.51 -4.55
C ALA A 138 11.07 22.09 -3.50
N GLU A 139 10.83 20.96 -2.84
CA GLU A 139 11.62 20.47 -1.72
C GLU A 139 11.66 18.94 -1.72
N VAL A 140 12.75 18.37 -1.19
CA VAL A 140 12.90 16.94 -0.94
C VAL A 140 12.91 16.70 0.57
N MET A 141 12.17 15.68 1.01
CA MET A 141 12.18 15.16 2.37
C MET A 141 12.99 13.86 2.35
N PRO A 142 14.24 13.85 2.85
CA PRO A 142 15.11 12.67 2.79
C PRO A 142 14.41 11.42 3.32
N ASP A 143 14.58 10.31 2.60
CA ASP A 143 13.96 8.99 2.85
C ASP A 143 12.42 8.95 2.88
N GLU A 144 11.73 10.08 2.70
CA GLU A 144 10.29 10.17 2.86
C GLU A 144 9.56 10.57 1.57
N GLY A 145 10.11 11.49 0.77
CA GLY A 145 9.44 11.93 -0.44
C GLY A 145 9.79 13.36 -0.87
N ALA A 146 8.83 14.05 -1.48
CA ALA A 146 9.04 15.38 -2.04
C ALA A 146 7.79 16.26 -1.96
N ILE A 147 7.97 17.57 -2.09
CA ILE A 147 6.89 18.54 -2.28
C ILE A 147 6.88 18.95 -3.75
N VAL A 148 5.77 18.67 -4.43
CA VAL A 148 5.55 19.11 -5.82
C VAL A 148 4.74 20.40 -5.80
N GLU A 149 5.22 21.39 -6.53
CA GLU A 149 4.61 22.71 -6.65
C GLU A 149 4.16 22.97 -8.09
N THR A 150 2.98 23.57 -8.23
CA THR A 150 2.44 24.01 -9.52
C THR A 150 1.59 25.26 -9.33
N ARG A 151 1.43 26.07 -10.37
CA ARG A 151 0.57 27.27 -10.35
C ARG A 151 -0.62 27.05 -11.26
N GLY A 152 -1.83 27.27 -10.74
CA GLY A 152 -3.05 27.11 -11.52
C GLY A 152 -4.31 27.38 -10.71
N ALA A 153 -5.45 27.00 -11.27
CA ALA A 153 -6.72 27.06 -10.56
C ALA A 153 -6.83 25.90 -9.55
N MET A 154 -7.42 26.18 -8.38
CA MET A 154 -7.70 25.18 -7.35
C MET A 154 -9.15 25.27 -6.91
N VAL A 155 -9.82 24.12 -6.90
CA VAL A 155 -11.14 23.93 -6.32
C VAL A 155 -11.03 22.83 -5.26
N GLN A 156 -11.36 23.15 -4.01
CA GLN A 156 -11.34 22.19 -2.91
C GLN A 156 -12.75 21.70 -2.60
N GLY A 157 -12.98 20.40 -2.75
CA GLY A 157 -14.19 19.73 -2.27
C GLY A 157 -14.16 19.49 -0.76
N ILE A 158 -15.34 19.28 -0.15
CA ILE A 158 -15.47 18.92 1.28
C ILE A 158 -15.03 17.48 1.52
N PHE A 159 -15.37 16.58 0.60
CA PHE A 159 -15.14 15.14 0.70
C PHE A 159 -15.10 14.52 -0.71
N GLY A 160 -14.41 13.39 -0.84
CA GLY A 160 -14.32 12.64 -2.10
C GLY A 160 -14.07 11.15 -1.86
N VAL A 161 -14.45 10.33 -2.84
CA VAL A 161 -14.30 8.87 -2.85
C VAL A 161 -13.64 8.45 -4.17
N GLY A 162 -12.86 7.36 -4.19
CA GLY A 162 -12.32 6.79 -5.44
C GLY A 162 -10.84 7.06 -5.71
N GLY A 163 -10.14 7.70 -4.77
CA GLY A 163 -8.70 7.97 -4.86
C GLY A 163 -8.34 9.07 -5.86
N GLU A 164 -7.05 9.30 -6.05
CA GLU A 164 -6.52 10.34 -6.92
C GLU A 164 -6.76 10.01 -8.40
N ARG A 165 -7.16 11.01 -9.20
CA ARG A 165 -7.37 10.88 -10.65
C ARG A 165 -6.89 12.13 -11.37
N GLN A 166 -6.56 11.95 -12.65
CA GLN A 166 -6.13 12.99 -13.57
C GLN A 166 -6.91 12.80 -14.86
N GLY A 167 -7.25 13.91 -15.51
CA GLY A 167 -8.04 13.88 -16.72
C GLY A 167 -8.35 15.28 -17.22
N THR A 168 -8.82 15.36 -18.45
CA THR A 168 -9.37 16.61 -18.99
C THR A 168 -10.70 16.88 -18.28
N ILE A 169 -10.91 18.13 -17.85
CA ILE A 169 -12.17 18.54 -17.24
C ILE A 169 -13.20 18.76 -18.34
N ARG A 170 -14.37 18.14 -18.22
CA ARG A 170 -15.55 18.39 -19.06
C ARG A 170 -16.70 18.88 -18.20
N VAL A 171 -17.20 20.07 -18.52
CA VAL A 171 -18.45 20.57 -17.95
C VAL A 171 -19.59 19.81 -18.61
N ALA A 172 -20.28 18.97 -17.84
CA ALA A 172 -21.20 17.97 -18.35
C ALA A 172 -22.68 18.38 -18.32
N VAL A 173 -22.96 19.47 -17.62
CA VAL A 173 -24.28 20.08 -17.48
C VAL A 173 -24.27 21.52 -18.01
N GLY A 174 -25.44 22.05 -18.37
CA GLY A 174 -25.58 23.39 -18.93
C GLY A 174 -25.53 24.50 -17.88
N SER A 175 -25.75 24.18 -16.60
CA SER A 175 -25.70 25.16 -15.50
C SER A 175 -25.31 24.52 -14.17
N LYS A 176 -24.84 25.35 -13.23
CA LYS A 176 -24.48 24.92 -11.86
C LYS A 176 -25.66 24.38 -11.03
N ASP A 177 -26.90 24.69 -11.43
CA ASP A 177 -28.12 24.30 -10.73
C ASP A 177 -28.71 23.00 -11.33
N GLU A 178 -28.13 22.49 -12.41
CA GLU A 178 -28.50 21.24 -13.05
C GLU A 178 -27.74 20.06 -12.43
N ALA A 179 -28.46 18.99 -12.10
CA ALA A 179 -27.87 17.81 -11.50
C ALA A 179 -27.16 16.95 -12.56
N LEU A 180 -25.89 16.61 -12.31
CA LEU A 180 -25.15 15.65 -13.11
C LEU A 180 -25.65 14.22 -12.85
N ASP A 181 -26.46 13.68 -13.75
CA ASP A 181 -26.91 12.28 -13.73
C ASP A 181 -26.31 11.41 -14.87
N ALA A 182 -26.62 10.12 -14.83
CA ALA A 182 -26.08 9.10 -15.74
C ALA A 182 -26.26 9.42 -17.23
N ARG A 183 -27.27 10.20 -17.63
CA ARG A 183 -27.53 10.54 -19.03
C ARG A 183 -26.52 11.53 -19.60
N HIS A 184 -25.83 12.27 -18.74
CA HIS A 184 -24.78 13.21 -19.13
C HIS A 184 -23.43 12.52 -19.33
N ILE A 185 -23.29 11.26 -18.88
CA ILE A 185 -22.04 10.49 -18.97
C ILE A 185 -22.02 9.77 -20.32
N LEU A 186 -21.07 10.14 -21.17
CA LEU A 186 -20.91 9.62 -22.52
C LEU A 186 -19.75 8.64 -22.58
N ASP A 187 -19.77 7.71 -23.55
CA ASP A 187 -18.66 6.77 -23.76
C ASP A 187 -17.33 7.49 -24.08
N SER A 188 -17.41 8.69 -24.66
CA SER A 188 -16.26 9.56 -24.92
C SER A 188 -15.60 10.14 -23.67
N ASP A 189 -16.25 10.05 -22.50
CA ASP A 189 -15.76 10.62 -21.24
C ASP A 189 -14.73 9.76 -20.53
N LYS A 190 -14.34 8.61 -21.12
CA LYS A 190 -13.38 7.70 -20.52
C LYS A 190 -12.05 8.42 -20.24
N GLY A 191 -11.70 8.51 -18.95
CA GLY A 191 -10.47 9.19 -18.49
C GLY A 191 -10.63 10.70 -18.28
N MET A 192 -11.83 11.25 -18.43
CA MET A 192 -12.13 12.65 -18.13
C MET A 192 -12.60 12.84 -16.68
N ILE A 193 -12.57 14.09 -16.22
CA ILE A 193 -13.15 14.54 -14.97
C ILE A 193 -14.42 15.31 -15.32
N LEU A 194 -15.58 14.80 -14.91
CA LEU A 194 -16.87 15.44 -15.17
C LEU A 194 -17.21 16.40 -14.04
N VAL A 195 -17.60 17.62 -14.40
CA VAL A 195 -18.06 18.67 -13.49
C VAL A 195 -19.39 19.24 -13.93
#